data_AF-A0A653JVD3-F1
#
_entry.id   AF-A0A653JVD3-F1
#
_cell.length_a   1.000
_cell.length_b   1.000
_cell.length_c   1.000
_cell.angle_alpha   90.00
_cell.angle_beta   90.00
_cell.angle_gamma   90.00
#
_symmetry.space_group_name_H-M   'P 1'
#
loop_
_entity.id
_entity.type
_entity.pdbx_description
1 polymer ?
#
loop_
_entity_poly.entity_id
_entity_poly.type
_entity_poly.pdbx_seq_one_letter_code
_entity_poly.pdbx_strand_id
1 'polypeptide(L)'
;MADGDIDQSDFAVAFTFARPLAAAYRDANGDSQSAAIDTPRFDHDSDGNPLGLLVEGGPYLGQADRTLIDPLMLPENIVGEEVTILHSMTDIDGTIIRRAWYSRDAIAMINGLLAIAGRHAEIGLIAGFRENKGEPDETGYVRYRGQSWHLVPLISATGGVFLADAAGRPLIGG
;
A
#
# COMPACT_ATOMS: atom_id res chain seq x y z
N MET A 1 13.59 15.86 0.86
CA MET A 1 12.32 15.20 1.21
C MET A 1 11.21 16.00 0.55
N ALA A 2 10.55 15.43 -0.45
CA ALA A 2 9.43 16.03 -1.15
C ALA A 2 8.37 14.94 -1.31
N ASP A 3 7.12 15.26 -0.94
CA ASP A 3 5.90 14.47 -1.11
C ASP A 3 5.81 13.11 -0.36
N GLY A 4 5.69 13.10 0.96
CA GLY A 4 4.92 12.09 1.74
C GLY A 4 5.14 10.58 1.52
N ASP A 5 6.17 10.15 0.79
CA ASP A 5 6.44 8.74 0.54
C ASP A 5 7.04 8.09 1.79
N ILE A 6 6.63 6.86 2.06
CA ILE A 6 7.18 6.02 3.12
C ILE A 6 8.05 4.97 2.44
N ASP A 7 9.38 5.07 2.58
CA ASP A 7 10.31 4.09 2.02
C ASP A 7 10.73 3.04 3.07
N GLN A 8 11.37 1.96 2.63
CA GLN A 8 11.76 0.81 3.48
C GLN A 8 12.50 1.21 4.77
N SER A 9 13.26 2.31 4.77
CA SER A 9 13.99 2.80 5.94
C SER A 9 13.09 3.48 6.97
N ASP A 10 11.95 4.03 6.53
CA ASP A 10 10.95 4.65 7.39
C ASP A 10 10.02 3.62 8.05
N PHE A 11 9.84 2.42 7.46
CA PHE A 11 8.87 1.43 7.95
C PHE A 11 9.10 0.96 9.39
N ALA A 12 10.34 0.98 9.90
CA ALA A 12 10.62 0.57 11.28
C ALA A 12 10.04 1.55 12.33
N VAL A 13 9.84 2.82 11.94
CA VAL A 13 9.20 3.85 12.78
C VAL A 13 7.74 4.02 12.37
N ALA A 14 7.43 3.76 11.10
CA ALA A 14 6.16 4.16 10.54
C ALA A 14 4.97 3.25 10.88
N PHE A 15 5.24 2.03 11.35
CA PHE A 15 4.19 1.05 11.58
C PHE A 15 4.32 0.38 12.95
N THR A 16 3.18 0.17 13.59
CA THR A 16 3.06 -0.83 14.65
C THR A 16 2.83 -2.19 14.00
N PHE A 17 3.73 -3.13 14.25
CA PHE A 17 3.63 -4.49 13.75
C PHE A 17 3.40 -5.46 14.91
N ALA A 18 2.50 -6.43 14.72
CA ALA A 18 2.22 -7.45 15.70
C ALA A 18 2.05 -8.83 15.04
N ARG A 19 2.62 -9.87 15.67
CA ARG A 19 2.46 -11.26 15.24
C ARG A 19 2.58 -12.23 16.41
N PRO A 20 1.95 -13.41 16.38
CA PRO A 20 1.93 -14.30 17.54
C PRO A 20 3.23 -15.10 17.76
N LEU A 21 4.05 -15.29 16.72
CA LEU A 21 5.19 -16.20 16.71
C LEU A 21 6.33 -15.63 15.87
N ALA A 22 7.56 -16.02 16.20
CA ALA A 22 8.70 -15.78 15.33
C ALA A 22 8.53 -16.52 14.00
N ALA A 23 8.99 -15.93 12.89
CA ALA A 23 9.03 -16.65 11.62
C ALA A 23 10.08 -16.10 10.67
N ALA A 24 10.32 -16.88 9.62
CA ALA A 24 11.39 -16.62 8.69
C ALA A 24 11.12 -15.43 7.76
N TYR A 25 12.21 -14.84 7.28
CA TYR A 25 12.29 -13.93 6.13
C TYR A 25 13.68 -14.06 5.49
N ARG A 26 13.89 -13.43 4.35
CA ARG A 26 15.19 -13.33 3.70
C ARG A 26 15.76 -11.92 3.85
N ASP A 27 17.01 -11.84 4.30
CA ASP A 27 17.70 -10.56 4.48
C ASP A 27 18.40 -10.07 3.20
N ALA A 28 19.05 -8.91 3.28
CA ALA A 28 19.73 -8.28 2.15
C ALA A 28 20.94 -9.06 1.61
N ASN A 29 21.41 -10.11 2.30
CA ASN A 29 22.43 -11.03 1.76
C ASN A 29 21.81 -12.20 1.00
N GLY A 30 20.47 -12.28 0.94
CA GLY A 30 19.76 -13.42 0.41
C GLY A 30 19.67 -14.59 1.40
N ASP A 31 20.03 -14.41 2.67
CA ASP A 31 20.04 -15.49 3.67
C ASP A 31 18.71 -15.56 4.44
N SER A 32 18.30 -16.78 4.83
CA SER A 32 17.11 -16.97 5.65
C SER A 32 17.40 -16.60 7.11
N GLN A 33 16.66 -15.62 7.61
CA GLN A 33 16.68 -15.15 9.00
C GLN A 33 15.35 -15.46 9.69
N SER A 34 15.33 -15.40 11.03
CA SER A 34 14.11 -15.51 11.82
C SER A 34 13.85 -14.19 12.55
N ALA A 35 12.74 -13.53 12.22
CA ALA A 35 12.31 -12.34 12.93
C ALA A 35 11.59 -12.74 14.22
N ALA A 36 11.88 -12.03 15.32
CA ALA A 36 11.19 -12.22 16.59
C ALA A 36 9.69 -11.84 16.48
N ILE A 37 8.95 -12.14 17.55
CA ILE A 37 7.60 -11.62 17.75
C ILE A 37 7.62 -10.08 17.64
N ASP A 38 6.56 -9.51 17.07
CA ASP A 38 6.34 -8.07 16.89
C ASP A 38 7.47 -7.32 16.15
N THR A 39 8.29 -8.06 15.40
CA THR A 39 9.33 -7.48 14.54
C THR A 39 8.88 -7.55 13.08
N PRO A 40 8.80 -6.43 12.35
CA PRO A 40 8.44 -6.43 10.94
C PRO A 40 9.49 -7.17 10.11
N ARG A 41 9.06 -7.79 9.01
CA ARG A 41 9.91 -8.57 8.10
C ARG A 41 10.03 -7.86 6.76
N PHE A 42 11.19 -7.30 6.48
CA PHE A 42 11.50 -6.78 5.14
C PHE A 42 12.21 -7.86 4.33
N ASP A 43 11.46 -8.44 3.40
CA ASP A 43 11.92 -9.59 2.63
C ASP A 43 12.75 -9.15 1.42
N HIS A 44 13.70 -10.00 1.04
CA HIS A 44 14.54 -9.83 -0.13
C HIS A 44 14.48 -11.08 -1.01
N ASP A 45 14.89 -10.98 -2.27
CA ASP A 45 15.07 -12.15 -3.12
C ASP A 45 16.41 -12.87 -2.86
N SER A 46 16.68 -13.94 -3.62
CA SER A 46 17.92 -14.71 -3.46
C SER A 46 19.19 -13.94 -3.78
N ASP A 47 19.08 -12.83 -4.51
CA ASP A 47 20.19 -11.97 -4.89
C ASP A 47 20.32 -10.76 -3.95
N GLY A 48 19.46 -10.66 -2.93
CA GLY A 48 19.45 -9.59 -1.95
C GLY A 48 18.68 -8.34 -2.38
N ASN A 49 17.89 -8.40 -3.47
CA ASN A 49 17.07 -7.25 -3.87
C ASN A 49 15.83 -7.13 -2.96
N PRO A 50 15.46 -5.91 -2.53
CA PRO A 50 14.32 -5.71 -1.64
C PRO A 50 13.00 -6.03 -2.33
N LEU A 51 12.16 -6.79 -1.66
CA LEU A 51 10.80 -7.13 -2.12
C LEU A 51 9.72 -6.38 -1.33
N GLY A 52 10.03 -5.87 -0.14
CA GLY A 52 9.13 -5.06 0.69
C GLY A 52 8.75 -5.71 2.03
N LEU A 53 7.77 -5.13 2.71
CA LEU A 53 7.24 -5.63 3.98
C LEU A 53 6.43 -6.91 3.75
N LEU A 54 6.86 -8.03 4.33
CA LEU A 54 6.16 -9.31 4.29
C LEU A 54 5.06 -9.38 5.35
N VAL A 55 3.83 -9.58 4.89
CA VAL A 55 2.63 -9.79 5.69
C VAL A 55 2.05 -11.17 5.36
N GLU A 56 1.81 -12.01 6.37
CA GLU A 56 1.24 -13.35 6.20
C GLU A 56 -0.08 -13.51 6.99
N GLY A 57 -1.05 -14.24 6.42
CA GLY A 57 -2.35 -14.49 7.05
C GLY A 57 -2.34 -15.50 8.21
N GLY A 58 -1.24 -16.22 8.42
CA GLY A 58 -1.13 -17.32 9.39
C GLY A 58 -2.02 -18.53 9.05
N PRO A 59 -1.72 -19.74 9.58
CA PRO A 59 -2.50 -20.94 9.31
C PRO A 59 -3.82 -21.01 10.09
N TYR A 60 -3.96 -20.20 11.15
CA TYR A 60 -5.12 -20.21 12.05
C TYR A 60 -5.65 -18.80 12.29
N LEU A 61 -6.93 -18.72 12.67
CA LEU A 61 -7.58 -17.46 13.02
C LEU A 61 -6.79 -16.72 14.11
N GLY A 62 -6.55 -15.42 13.88
CA GLY A 62 -5.85 -14.56 14.82
C GLY A 62 -4.31 -14.67 14.78
N GLN A 63 -3.77 -15.55 13.92
CA GLN A 63 -2.33 -15.70 13.74
C GLN A 63 -1.75 -14.93 12.55
N ALA A 64 -2.58 -14.18 11.83
CA ALA A 64 -2.12 -13.25 10.82
C ALA A 64 -1.19 -12.19 11.43
N ASP A 65 -0.21 -11.79 10.64
CA ASP A 65 0.52 -10.55 10.87
C ASP A 65 -0.45 -9.37 10.84
N ARG A 66 -0.20 -8.38 11.69
CA ARG A 66 -1.02 -7.17 11.77
C ARG A 66 -0.11 -5.97 11.72
N THR A 67 -0.43 -5.06 10.83
CA THR A 67 0.35 -3.83 10.62
C THR A 67 -0.60 -2.66 10.65
N LEU A 68 -0.28 -1.63 11.43
CA LEU A 68 -1.01 -0.37 11.48
C LEU A 68 -0.04 0.78 11.22
N ILE A 69 -0.42 1.70 10.35
CA ILE A 69 0.31 2.95 10.13
C ILE A 69 0.20 3.83 11.38
N ASP A 70 1.31 4.39 11.83
CA ASP A 70 1.29 5.48 12.81
C ASP A 70 0.74 6.74 12.11
N PRO A 71 -0.38 7.32 12.59
CA PRO A 71 -0.94 8.53 12.00
C PRO A 71 0.04 9.70 11.90
N LEU A 72 1.06 9.76 12.77
CA LEU A 72 2.08 10.81 12.77
C LEU A 72 3.04 10.73 11.57
N MET A 73 3.04 9.61 10.84
CA MET A 73 3.80 9.47 9.60
C MET A 73 3.10 10.05 8.39
N LEU A 74 1.79 10.30 8.50
CA LEU A 74 1.04 10.91 7.42
C LEU A 74 1.22 12.43 7.48
N PRO A 75 1.38 13.11 6.33
CA PRO A 75 1.37 14.56 6.31
C PRO A 75 0.08 15.11 6.93
N GLU A 76 0.20 16.09 7.84
CA GLU A 76 -0.96 16.66 8.57
C GLU A 76 -2.06 17.15 7.63
N ASN A 77 -1.69 17.61 6.43
CA ASN A 77 -2.59 18.13 5.41
C ASN A 77 -3.35 17.07 4.60
N ILE A 78 -3.18 15.78 4.93
CA ILE A 78 -3.80 14.64 4.22
C ILE A 78 -4.83 13.93 5.10
N VAL A 79 -4.79 14.13 6.43
CA VAL A 79 -5.72 13.47 7.36
C VAL A 79 -7.11 14.10 7.26
N GLY A 80 -8.09 13.33 6.80
CA GLY A 80 -9.49 13.75 6.63
C GLY A 80 -9.81 14.43 5.29
N GLU A 81 -8.83 14.50 4.39
CA GLU A 81 -8.98 15.08 3.05
C GLU A 81 -9.20 13.99 1.99
N GLU A 82 -9.59 14.41 0.78
CA GLU A 82 -9.59 13.52 -0.39
C GLU A 82 -8.15 13.17 -0.78
N VAL A 83 -7.89 11.88 -1.00
CA VAL A 83 -6.55 11.38 -1.29
C VAL A 83 -6.55 10.30 -2.36
N THR A 84 -5.46 10.24 -3.11
CA THR A 84 -5.10 9.08 -3.94
C THR A 84 -3.98 8.32 -3.26
N ILE A 85 -4.21 7.04 -3.01
CA ILE A 85 -3.24 6.13 -2.41
C ILE A 85 -2.77 5.17 -3.49
N LEU A 86 -1.46 5.15 -3.70
CA LEU A 86 -0.79 4.25 -4.63
C LEU A 86 -0.23 3.09 -3.83
N HIS A 87 -0.52 1.85 -4.23
CA HIS A 87 -0.08 0.66 -3.51
C HIS A 87 0.52 -0.36 -4.46
N SER A 88 1.79 -0.67 -4.23
CA SER A 88 2.53 -1.70 -4.96
C SER A 88 2.83 -2.85 -4.01
N MET A 89 2.49 -4.06 -4.43
CA MET A 89 2.85 -5.26 -3.70
C MET A 89 3.19 -6.41 -4.64
N THR A 90 4.03 -7.33 -4.16
CA THR A 90 4.20 -8.64 -4.76
C THR A 90 3.26 -9.60 -4.03
N ASP A 91 2.29 -10.16 -4.75
CA ASP A 91 1.35 -11.14 -4.21
C ASP A 91 2.07 -12.47 -3.88
N ILE A 92 1.38 -13.38 -3.20
CA ILE A 92 1.92 -14.67 -2.77
C ILE A 92 2.38 -15.55 -3.95
N ASP A 93 1.81 -15.35 -5.13
CA ASP A 93 2.20 -16.03 -6.37
C ASP A 93 3.39 -15.39 -7.10
N GLY A 94 3.92 -14.27 -6.57
CA GLY A 94 5.02 -13.51 -7.16
C GLY A 94 4.59 -12.42 -8.14
N THR A 95 3.29 -12.24 -8.39
CA THR A 95 2.77 -11.20 -9.28
C THR A 95 2.93 -9.82 -8.65
N ILE A 96 3.50 -8.86 -9.39
CA ILE A 96 3.53 -7.45 -8.98
C ILE A 96 2.18 -6.81 -9.31
N ILE A 97 1.53 -6.29 -8.29
CA ILE A 97 0.26 -5.58 -8.37
C ILE A 97 0.51 -4.11 -8.05
N ARG A 98 0.11 -3.21 -8.94
CA ARG A 98 0.13 -1.75 -8.73
C ARG A 98 -1.27 -1.18 -8.86
N ARG A 99 -1.79 -0.62 -7.76
CA ARG A 99 -3.16 -0.09 -7.70
C ARG A 99 -3.21 1.34 -7.19
N ALA A 100 -4.15 2.11 -7.70
CA ALA A 100 -4.54 3.41 -7.17
C ALA A 100 -5.91 3.31 -6.50
N TRP A 101 -6.03 3.91 -5.32
CA TRP A 101 -7.22 3.92 -4.48
C TRP A 101 -7.60 5.35 -4.14
N TYR A 102 -8.89 5.67 -4.23
CA TYR A 102 -9.41 6.93 -3.73
C TYR A 102 -9.99 6.73 -2.34
N SER A 103 -9.63 7.61 -1.40
CA SER A 103 -10.18 7.59 -0.05
C SER A 103 -10.37 9.00 0.50
N ARG A 104 -11.29 9.14 1.44
CA ARG A 104 -11.39 10.30 2.35
C ARG A 104 -10.87 10.00 3.75
N ASP A 105 -10.46 8.75 3.97
CA ASP A 105 -9.86 8.26 5.19
C ASP A 105 -8.58 7.51 4.80
N ALA A 106 -7.47 8.24 4.77
CA ALA A 106 -6.18 7.70 4.36
C ALA A 106 -5.70 6.59 5.31
N ILE A 107 -5.90 6.78 6.61
CA ILE A 107 -5.47 5.85 7.66
C ILE A 107 -6.21 4.52 7.51
N ALA A 108 -7.55 4.56 7.42
CA ALA A 108 -8.34 3.35 7.29
C ALA A 108 -8.00 2.58 6.00
N MET A 109 -7.79 3.29 4.89
CA MET A 109 -7.41 2.65 3.63
C MET A 109 -6.02 2.01 3.72
N ILE A 110 -5.01 2.71 4.20
CA ILE A 110 -3.64 2.18 4.33
C ILE A 110 -3.62 0.95 5.25
N ASN A 111 -4.29 1.02 6.40
CA ASN A 111 -4.40 -0.13 7.30
C ASN A 111 -5.11 -1.33 6.65
N GLY A 112 -6.14 -1.07 5.84
CA GLY A 112 -6.81 -2.11 5.05
C GLY A 112 -5.89 -2.75 4.00
N LEU A 113 -5.08 -1.93 3.32
CA LEU A 113 -4.11 -2.41 2.34
C LEU A 113 -3.00 -3.24 2.98
N LEU A 114 -2.49 -2.80 4.13
CA LEU A 114 -1.45 -3.52 4.89
C LEU A 114 -1.94 -4.81 5.56
N ALA A 115 -3.26 -5.05 5.58
CA ALA A 115 -3.83 -6.30 6.07
C ALA A 115 -3.87 -7.40 4.99
N ILE A 116 -3.55 -7.08 3.73
CA ILE A 116 -3.48 -8.04 2.63
C ILE A 116 -2.18 -8.85 2.79
N ALA A 117 -2.23 -10.17 2.58
CA ALA A 117 -1.03 -10.99 2.62
C ALA A 117 -0.18 -10.79 1.35
N GLY A 118 1.14 -10.69 1.50
CA GLY A 118 2.07 -10.48 0.40
C GLY A 118 3.27 -9.65 0.83
N ARG A 119 3.98 -9.07 -0.14
CA ARG A 119 5.13 -8.18 0.09
C ARG A 119 4.79 -6.77 -0.35
N HIS A 120 4.57 -5.87 0.59
CA HIS A 120 4.20 -4.49 0.34
C HIS A 120 5.46 -3.69 0.02
N ALA A 121 5.62 -3.34 -1.25
CA ALA A 121 6.82 -2.67 -1.74
C ALA A 121 6.73 -1.15 -1.62
N GLU A 122 5.54 -0.57 -1.86
CA GLU A 122 5.37 0.88 -1.90
C GLU A 122 3.95 1.28 -1.49
N ILE A 123 3.84 2.32 -0.66
CA ILE A 123 2.60 3.04 -0.39
C ILE A 123 2.88 4.54 -0.58
N GLY A 124 2.33 5.11 -1.65
CA GLY A 124 2.41 6.54 -1.94
C GLY A 124 1.10 7.24 -1.59
N LEU A 125 1.17 8.45 -1.02
CA LEU A 125 0.01 9.27 -0.74
C LEU A 125 0.06 10.56 -1.56
N ILE A 126 -1.07 10.90 -2.17
CA ILE A 126 -1.21 12.13 -2.93
C ILE A 126 -2.49 12.84 -2.52
N ALA A 127 -2.36 14.13 -2.16
CA ALA A 127 -3.52 14.97 -1.89
C ALA A 127 -4.42 15.11 -3.13
N GLY A 128 -5.73 15.01 -2.91
CA GLY A 128 -6.78 15.00 -3.92
C GLY A 128 -6.93 13.68 -4.65
N PHE A 129 -8.08 13.52 -5.32
CA PHE A 129 -8.25 12.45 -6.29
C PHE A 129 -7.55 12.80 -7.59
N ARG A 130 -6.59 11.97 -7.98
CA ARG A 130 -5.88 12.10 -9.25
C ARG A 130 -6.83 11.77 -10.39
N GLU A 131 -6.61 12.43 -11.52
CA GLU A 131 -7.42 12.16 -12.70
C GLU A 131 -7.06 10.78 -13.28
N ASN A 132 -8.06 10.11 -13.84
CA ASN A 132 -7.87 8.92 -14.68
C ASN A 132 -7.21 9.38 -16.00
N LYS A 133 -5.88 9.44 -15.99
CA LYS A 133 -5.00 9.90 -17.07
C LYS A 133 -4.02 8.81 -17.44
N GLY A 134 -4.52 7.65 -17.86
CA GLY A 134 -3.65 6.76 -18.63
C GLY A 134 -3.41 7.30 -20.04
N GLU A 135 -2.67 6.55 -20.85
CA GLU A 135 -2.51 6.88 -22.27
C GLU A 135 -3.88 6.86 -22.99
N PRO A 136 -4.02 7.45 -24.18
CA PRO A 136 -5.31 7.48 -24.91
C PRO A 136 -5.94 6.09 -25.13
N ASP A 137 -5.13 5.03 -25.10
CA ASP A 137 -5.47 3.61 -25.20
C ASP A 137 -5.48 2.86 -23.85
N GLU A 138 -5.20 3.54 -22.74
CA GLU A 138 -4.99 2.96 -21.41
C GLU A 138 -5.92 3.64 -20.38
N THR A 139 -7.24 3.53 -20.55
CA THR A 139 -8.18 4.03 -19.54
C THR A 139 -8.13 3.20 -18.26
N GLY A 140 -8.37 3.82 -17.10
CA GLY A 140 -8.41 3.12 -15.81
C GLY A 140 -7.08 3.14 -15.06
N TYR A 141 -6.21 4.11 -15.35
CA TYR A 141 -4.91 4.25 -14.69
C TYR A 141 -4.69 5.65 -14.14
N VAL A 142 -3.97 5.71 -13.01
CA VAL A 142 -3.34 6.93 -12.49
C VAL A 142 -1.86 6.88 -12.86
N ARG A 143 -1.35 7.95 -13.48
CA ARG A 143 0.09 8.10 -13.78
C ARG A 143 0.76 8.93 -12.69
N TYR A 144 1.80 8.38 -12.08
CA TYR A 144 2.59 9.09 -11.08
C TYR A 144 4.06 8.66 -11.15
N ARG A 145 4.97 9.64 -11.18
CA ARG A 145 6.43 9.44 -11.25
C ARG A 145 6.90 8.44 -12.33
N GLY A 146 6.28 8.49 -13.50
CA GLY A 146 6.62 7.61 -14.63
C GLY A 146 6.06 6.19 -14.54
N GLN A 147 5.24 5.88 -13.53
CA GLN A 147 4.58 4.58 -13.38
C GLN A 147 3.08 4.65 -13.62
N SER A 148 2.50 3.52 -14.07
CA SER A 148 1.05 3.29 -14.18
C SER A 148 0.52 2.55 -12.96
N TRP A 149 -0.58 3.06 -12.41
CA TRP A 149 -1.26 2.47 -11.27
C TRP A 149 -2.70 2.17 -11.64
N HIS A 150 -3.09 0.90 -11.61
CA HIS A 150 -4.44 0.51 -12.03
C HIS A 150 -5.45 1.04 -11.03
N LEU A 151 -6.36 1.88 -11.50
CA LEU A 151 -7.42 2.44 -10.68
C LEU A 151 -8.42 1.34 -10.33
N VAL A 152 -8.69 1.15 -9.04
CA VAL A 152 -9.60 0.09 -8.61
C VAL A 152 -11.05 0.52 -8.90
N PRO A 153 -11.88 -0.33 -9.53
CA PRO A 153 -13.24 0.02 -9.93
C PRO A 153 -14.23 0.16 -8.76
N LEU A 154 -13.82 -0.07 -7.51
CA LEU A 154 -14.73 -0.11 -6.37
C LEU A 154 -14.88 1.26 -5.70
N ILE A 155 -16.10 1.80 -5.79
CA ILE A 155 -16.62 2.88 -4.95
C ILE A 155 -17.47 2.23 -3.87
N SER A 156 -17.13 2.44 -2.59
CA SER A 156 -18.14 2.35 -1.53
C SER A 156 -17.98 3.53 -0.59
N ALA A 157 -18.67 4.61 -0.93
CA ALA A 157 -19.21 5.51 0.05
C ALA A 157 -20.73 5.44 -0.14
N THR A 158 -21.43 5.06 0.92
CA THR A 158 -22.88 5.15 1.07
C THR A 158 -23.47 6.34 0.29
N GLY A 159 -24.35 6.07 -0.70
CA GLY A 159 -25.23 7.11 -1.26
C GLY A 159 -25.05 7.51 -2.73
N GLY A 160 -24.64 6.63 -3.64
CA GLY A 160 -24.91 6.80 -5.09
C GLY A 160 -24.28 8.02 -5.79
N VAL A 161 -23.35 8.73 -5.14
CA VAL A 161 -22.58 9.83 -5.75
C VAL A 161 -21.31 9.24 -6.36
N PHE A 162 -21.15 9.39 -7.68
CA PHE A 162 -19.90 9.05 -8.34
C PHE A 162 -18.79 10.02 -7.89
N LEU A 163 -17.61 9.47 -7.59
CA LEU A 163 -16.42 10.31 -7.41
C LEU A 163 -16.10 10.97 -8.75
N ALA A 164 -15.96 12.29 -8.73
CA ALA A 164 -15.66 13.10 -9.90
C ALA A 164 -14.57 14.12 -9.58
N ASP A 165 -13.81 14.54 -10.58
CA ASP A 165 -12.85 15.63 -10.42
C ASP A 165 -13.54 17.00 -10.30
N ALA A 166 -12.75 18.07 -10.14
CA ALA A 166 -13.24 19.44 -10.06
C ALA A 166 -14.03 19.90 -11.30
N ALA A 167 -13.92 19.19 -12.43
CA ALA A 167 -14.65 19.43 -13.67
C ALA A 167 -15.88 18.51 -13.83
N GLY A 168 -16.18 17.66 -12.85
CA GLY A 168 -17.32 16.73 -12.86
C GLY A 168 -17.10 15.46 -13.68
N ARG A 169 -15.86 15.15 -14.08
CA ARG A 169 -15.55 13.93 -14.84
C ARG A 169 -15.44 12.73 -13.88
N PRO A 170 -16.11 11.59 -14.18
CA PRO A 170 -16.06 10.40 -13.32
C PRO A 170 -14.64 9.87 -13.15
N LEU A 171 -14.29 9.53 -11.91
CA LEU A 171 -13.00 8.97 -11.53
C LEU A 171 -13.09 7.44 -11.32
N ILE A 172 -13.76 6.74 -12.23
CA ILE A 172 -13.92 5.28 -12.15
C ILE A 172 -12.86 4.55 -12.96
N GLY A 173 -12.48 3.35 -12.49
CA GLY A 173 -11.74 2.37 -13.30
C GLY A 173 -12.61 1.91 -14.46
N GLY A 174 -12.03 1.84 -15.66
CA GLY A 174 -12.67 1.29 -16.86
C GLY A 174 -12.76 -0.23 -16.83
#